data_AF-A0A2S0KPF4-F1
#
_entry.id   AF-A0A2S0KPF4-F1
#
_cell.length_a   1.000
_cell.length_b   1.000
_cell.length_c   1.000
_cell.angle_alpha   90.00
_cell.angle_beta   90.00
_cell.angle_gamma   90.00
#
_symmetry.space_group_name_H-M   'P 1'
#
loop_
_entity.id
_entity.type
_entity.pdbx_description
1 polymer ?
#
loop_
_entity_poly.entity_id
_entity_poly.type
_entity_poly.pdbx_seq_one_letter_code
_entity_poly.pdbx_strand_id
1 'polypeptide(L)'
;MKLKDKIKFDGNLFKNLKSKSQSALNVSVTWLLVIIMFSLLFLISAVLILRQNAERNSLLAEQVDLKTVLEQRKAEAAKLDQREAMAGEPEAIEKIAREELGMIKKDEIIFIDGH
;
A
#
# COMPACT_ATOMS: atom_id res chain seq x y z
N MET A 1 -54.06 1.23 -76.72
CA MET A 1 -53.09 0.13 -76.54
C MET A 1 -52.19 0.44 -75.34
N LYS A 2 -52.26 -0.42 -74.32
CA LYS A 2 -51.29 -0.68 -73.22
C LYS A 2 -50.55 0.50 -72.55
N LEU A 3 -51.06 0.94 -71.39
CA LEU A 3 -50.28 1.67 -70.37
C LEU A 3 -50.38 1.04 -68.96
N LYS A 4 -50.91 -0.18 -68.82
CA LYS A 4 -51.11 -0.83 -67.50
C LYS A 4 -50.01 -1.83 -67.06
N ASP A 5 -48.97 -2.05 -67.85
CA ASP A 5 -48.08 -3.21 -67.62
C ASP A 5 -46.76 -2.88 -66.90
N LYS A 6 -46.62 -1.75 -66.18
CA LYS A 6 -45.29 -1.34 -65.67
C LYS A 6 -45.16 -0.96 -64.20
N ILE A 7 -45.95 -1.57 -63.32
CA ILE A 7 -45.64 -1.57 -61.88
C ILE A 7 -45.80 -3.00 -61.33
N LYS A 8 -44.79 -3.84 -61.55
CA LYS A 8 -44.62 -5.07 -60.77
C LYS A 8 -43.98 -4.66 -59.44
N PHE A 9 -44.78 -4.65 -58.38
CA PHE A 9 -44.29 -4.44 -57.02
C PHE A 9 -43.46 -5.67 -56.62
N ASP A 10 -42.13 -5.52 -56.58
CA ASP A 10 -41.22 -6.60 -56.23
C ASP A 10 -41.19 -6.79 -54.70
N GLY A 11 -41.97 -7.78 -54.23
CA GLY A 11 -42.02 -8.15 -52.81
C GLY A 11 -40.67 -8.61 -52.23
N ASN A 12 -39.70 -9.00 -53.06
CA ASN A 12 -38.36 -9.38 -52.61
C ASN A 12 -37.52 -8.17 -52.20
N LEU A 13 -37.82 -6.98 -52.70
CA LEU A 13 -37.13 -5.74 -52.34
C LEU A 13 -37.35 -5.41 -50.85
N PHE A 14 -38.59 -5.51 -50.37
CA PHE A 14 -38.95 -5.25 -48.98
C PHE A 14 -38.42 -6.31 -48.02
N LYS A 15 -38.31 -7.57 -48.48
CA LYS A 15 -37.76 -8.67 -47.69
C LYS A 15 -36.27 -8.48 -47.38
N ASN A 16 -35.49 -8.01 -48.36
CA ASN A 16 -34.06 -7.71 -48.18
C ASN A 16 -33.79 -6.43 -47.37
N LEU A 17 -34.67 -5.44 -47.44
CA LEU A 17 -34.58 -4.23 -46.59
C LEU A 17 -34.80 -4.58 -45.10
N LYS A 18 -35.75 -5.47 -44.81
CA LYS A 18 -36.06 -5.87 -43.43
C LYS A 18 -34.96 -6.73 -42.80
N SER A 19 -34.31 -7.63 -43.56
CA SER A 19 -33.21 -8.47 -43.05
C SER A 19 -31.93 -7.69 -42.78
N LYS A 20 -31.58 -6.74 -43.66
CA LYS A 20 -30.41 -5.86 -43.50
C LYS A 20 -30.58 -4.89 -42.32
N SER A 21 -31.82 -4.45 -42.07
CA SER A 21 -32.15 -3.63 -40.90
C SER A 21 -32.07 -4.43 -39.59
N GLN A 22 -32.53 -5.69 -39.55
CA GLN A 22 -32.47 -6.49 -38.33
C GLN A 22 -31.04 -6.88 -37.93
N SER A 23 -30.15 -7.19 -38.88
CA SER A 23 -28.74 -7.50 -38.55
C SER A 23 -27.97 -6.28 -38.03
N ALA A 24 -28.17 -5.10 -38.63
CA ALA A 24 -27.54 -3.86 -38.17
C ALA A 24 -28.03 -3.42 -36.78
N LEU A 25 -29.31 -3.63 -36.47
CA LEU A 25 -29.88 -3.35 -35.15
C LEU A 25 -29.28 -4.29 -34.08
N ASN A 26 -29.12 -5.58 -34.38
CA ASN A 26 -28.54 -6.54 -33.44
C ASN A 26 -27.07 -6.24 -33.12
N VAL A 27 -26.29 -5.82 -34.11
CA VAL A 27 -24.88 -5.43 -33.91
C VAL A 27 -24.81 -4.14 -33.07
N SER A 28 -25.66 -3.15 -33.36
CA SER A 28 -25.70 -1.88 -32.60
C SER A 28 -26.10 -2.08 -31.13
N VAL A 29 -27.08 -2.96 -30.86
CA VAL A 29 -27.50 -3.31 -29.50
C VAL A 29 -26.39 -4.09 -28.77
N THR A 30 -25.69 -4.99 -29.45
CA THR A 30 -24.56 -5.73 -28.87
C THR A 30 -23.44 -4.76 -28.45
N TRP A 31 -23.08 -3.80 -29.30
CA TRP A 31 -22.08 -2.78 -28.95
C TRP A 31 -22.51 -1.89 -27.79
N LEU A 32 -23.79 -1.52 -27.72
CA LEU A 32 -24.34 -0.76 -26.59
C LEU A 32 -24.25 -1.55 -25.26
N LEU A 33 -24.58 -2.84 -25.29
CA LEU A 33 -24.45 -3.71 -24.11
C LEU A 33 -22.99 -3.87 -23.66
N VAL A 34 -22.06 -3.99 -24.61
CA VAL A 34 -20.62 -4.05 -24.30
C VAL A 34 -20.16 -2.76 -23.62
N ILE A 35 -20.56 -1.59 -24.13
CA ILE A 35 -20.22 -0.28 -23.53
C ILE A 35 -20.77 -0.18 -22.10
N ILE A 36 -22.03 -0.59 -21.88
CA ILE A 36 -22.65 -0.58 -20.54
C ILE A 36 -21.90 -1.52 -19.60
N MET A 37 -21.52 -2.72 -20.06
CA MET A 37 -20.78 -3.69 -19.26
C MET A 37 -19.40 -3.16 -18.85
N PHE A 38 -18.65 -2.58 -19.80
CA PHE A 38 -17.35 -1.95 -19.50
C PHE A 38 -17.49 -0.72 -18.60
N SER A 39 -18.54 0.07 -18.76
CA SER A 39 -18.83 1.20 -17.88
C SER A 39 -19.10 0.75 -16.44
N LEU A 40 -19.85 -0.34 -16.25
CA LEU A 40 -20.08 -0.91 -14.92
C LEU A 40 -18.78 -1.42 -14.29
N LEU A 41 -17.96 -2.16 -15.05
CA LEU A 41 -16.66 -2.62 -14.59
C LEU A 41 -15.76 -1.46 -14.18
N PHE A 42 -15.69 -0.41 -15.00
CA PHE A 42 -14.90 0.78 -14.72
C PHE A 42 -15.31 1.47 -13.41
N LEU A 43 -16.62 1.61 -13.17
CA LEU A 43 -17.14 2.18 -11.93
C LEU A 43 -16.75 1.36 -10.70
N ILE A 44 -16.86 0.02 -10.79
CA ILE A 44 -16.45 -0.88 -9.71
C ILE A 44 -14.94 -0.76 -9.44
N SER A 45 -14.11 -0.75 -10.50
CA SER A 45 -12.66 -0.59 -10.37
C SER A 45 -12.28 0.74 -9.73
N ALA A 46 -12.93 1.84 -10.12
CA ALA A 46 -12.67 3.17 -9.56
C ALA A 46 -12.92 3.22 -8.05
N VAL A 47 -14.03 2.62 -7.57
CA VAL A 47 -14.35 2.55 -6.13
C VAL A 47 -13.31 1.73 -5.37
N LEU A 48 -12.84 0.61 -5.93
CA LEU A 48 -11.82 -0.23 -5.30
C LEU A 48 -10.48 0.48 -5.17
N ILE A 49 -10.05 1.21 -6.21
CA ILE A 49 -8.79 1.97 -6.20
C ILE A 49 -8.84 3.09 -5.14
N LEU A 50 -9.96 3.81 -5.06
CA LEU A 50 -10.14 4.86 -4.05
C LEU A 50 -10.06 4.32 -2.62
N ARG A 51 -10.65 3.14 -2.36
CA ARG A 51 -10.57 2.49 -1.04
C ARG A 51 -9.16 1.98 -0.72
N GLN A 52 -8.47 1.36 -1.67
CA GLN A 52 -7.11 0.88 -1.47
C GLN A 52 -6.12 2.01 -1.17
N ASN A 53 -6.28 3.18 -1.79
CA ASN A 53 -5.38 4.30 -1.56
C ASN A 53 -5.48 4.86 -0.13
N ALA A 54 -6.67 4.86 0.48
CA ALA A 54 -6.84 5.29 1.86
C ALA A 54 -6.14 4.33 2.84
N GLU A 55 -6.35 3.01 2.65
CA GLU A 55 -5.77 1.97 3.49
C GLU A 55 -4.23 1.87 3.33
N ARG A 56 -3.71 2.06 2.10
CA ARG A 56 -2.27 2.12 1.90
C ARG A 56 -1.64 3.33 2.58
N ASN A 57 -2.28 4.50 2.55
CA ASN A 57 -1.73 5.69 3.18
C ASN A 57 -1.68 5.57 4.70
N SER A 58 -2.71 4.99 5.32
CA SER A 58 -2.70 4.73 6.77
C SER A 58 -1.62 3.73 7.16
N LEU A 59 -1.46 2.65 6.39
CA LEU A 59 -0.41 1.65 6.64
C LEU A 59 1.00 2.20 6.46
N LEU A 60 1.20 3.13 5.51
CA LEU A 60 2.49 3.80 5.32
C LEU A 60 2.81 4.76 6.48
N ALA A 61 1.82 5.51 6.97
CA ALA A 61 1.99 6.37 8.13
C ALA A 61 2.36 5.55 9.38
N GLU A 62 1.64 4.45 9.62
CA GLU A 62 1.93 3.54 10.73
C GLU A 62 3.32 2.90 10.63
N GLN A 63 3.77 2.55 9.42
CA GLN A 63 5.14 2.06 9.23
C GLN A 63 6.22 3.10 9.50
N VAL A 64 5.98 4.37 9.18
CA VAL A 64 6.93 5.45 9.48
C VAL A 64 7.04 5.64 10.98
N ASP A 65 5.91 5.71 11.68
CA ASP A 65 5.88 5.85 13.14
C ASP A 65 6.53 4.65 13.83
N LEU A 66 6.19 3.41 13.43
CA LEU A 66 6.83 2.21 13.98
C LEU A 66 8.34 2.20 13.75
N LYS A 67 8.82 2.59 12.56
CA LYS A 67 10.27 2.67 12.29
C LYS A 67 10.96 3.68 13.17
N THR A 68 10.36 4.86 13.41
CA THR A 68 10.97 5.87 14.29
C THR A 68 11.08 5.37 15.73
N VAL A 69 10.03 4.72 16.25
CA VAL A 69 10.05 4.13 17.60
C VAL A 69 11.10 3.01 17.70
N LEU A 70 11.21 2.18 16.66
CA LEU A 70 12.16 1.07 16.63
C LEU A 70 13.61 1.54 16.61
N GLU A 71 13.92 2.59 15.82
CA GLU A 71 15.25 3.20 15.80
C GLU A 71 15.59 3.91 17.13
N GLN A 72 14.62 4.60 17.75
CA GLN A 72 14.81 5.18 19.09
C GLN A 72 15.11 4.11 20.13
N ARG A 73 14.34 3.01 20.15
CA ARG A 73 14.55 1.90 21.09
C ARG A 73 15.88 1.19 20.88
N LYS A 74 16.31 1.02 19.63
CA LYS A 74 17.65 0.49 19.32
C LYS A 74 18.76 1.41 19.80
N ALA A 75 18.62 2.72 19.60
CA ALA A 75 19.59 3.70 20.07
C ALA A 75 19.65 3.75 21.62
N GLU A 76 18.52 3.59 22.30
CA GLU A 76 18.46 3.44 23.76
C GLU A 76 19.13 2.15 24.23
N ALA A 77 18.84 1.02 23.59
CA ALA A 77 19.47 -0.27 23.90
C ALA A 77 20.99 -0.22 23.71
N ALA A 78 21.48 0.34 22.59
CA ALA A 78 22.92 0.48 22.34
C ALA A 78 23.62 1.38 23.38
N LYS A 79 22.92 2.41 23.90
CA LYS A 79 23.45 3.24 24.99
C LYS A 79 23.47 2.50 26.32
N LEU A 80 22.48 1.64 26.58
CA LEU A 80 22.47 0.78 27.76
C LEU A 80 23.60 -0.25 27.69
N ASP A 81 23.76 -0.94 26.56
CA ASP A 81 24.84 -1.92 26.34
C ASP A 81 26.22 -1.28 26.52
N GLN A 82 26.43 -0.05 26.02
CA GLN A 82 27.68 0.68 26.27
C GLN A 82 27.89 1.01 27.74
N ARG A 83 26.82 1.34 28.48
CA ARG A 83 26.91 1.60 29.93
C ARG A 83 27.18 0.33 30.72
N GLU A 84 26.56 -0.79 30.36
CA GLU A 84 26.83 -2.10 30.98
C GLU A 84 28.25 -2.58 30.69
N ALA A 85 28.72 -2.42 29.45
CA ALA A 85 30.10 -2.76 29.07
C ALA A 85 31.13 -1.90 29.83
N MET A 86 30.82 -0.63 30.11
CA MET A 86 31.66 0.21 30.95
C MET A 86 31.52 -0.13 32.44
N ALA A 87 30.34 -0.53 32.92
CA ALA A 87 30.11 -0.80 34.34
C ALA A 87 30.82 -2.05 34.87
N GLY A 88 31.27 -2.97 33.99
CA GLY A 88 32.00 -4.19 34.38
C GLY A 88 33.52 -4.03 34.50
N GLU A 89 34.09 -2.93 34.02
CA GLU A 89 35.54 -2.70 34.05
C GLU A 89 35.96 -2.15 35.43
N PRO A 90 36.98 -2.72 36.09
CA PRO A 90 37.42 -2.27 37.43
C PRO A 90 37.71 -0.77 37.52
N GLU A 91 38.24 -0.19 36.43
CA GLU A 91 38.58 1.24 36.32
C GLU A 91 37.34 2.14 36.29
N ALA A 92 36.24 1.67 35.70
CA ALA A 92 34.98 2.39 35.65
C ALA A 92 34.21 2.29 36.97
N ILE A 93 34.28 1.13 37.64
CA ILE A 93 33.71 0.95 38.99
C ILE A 93 34.42 1.88 39.98
N GLU A 94 35.75 1.97 39.93
CA GLU A 94 36.53 2.86 40.79
C GLU A 94 36.18 4.33 40.51
N LYS A 95 36.04 4.71 39.24
CA LYS A 95 35.65 6.06 38.85
C LYS A 95 34.25 6.42 39.35
N ILE A 96 33.26 5.55 39.19
CA ILE A 96 31.89 5.79 39.69
C ILE A 96 31.87 5.85 41.23
N ALA A 97 32.61 4.97 41.91
CA ALA A 97 32.72 4.97 43.37
C ALA A 97 33.35 6.28 43.90
N ARG A 98 34.34 6.83 43.18
CA ARG A 98 35.03 8.06 43.54
C ARG A 98 34.21 9.32 43.21
N GLU A 99 33.63 9.38 42.02
CA GLU A 99 32.98 10.59 41.49
C GLU A 99 31.50 10.70 41.89
N GLU A 100 30.74 9.61 41.80
CA GLU A 100 29.29 9.64 42.06
C GLU A 100 28.94 9.27 43.50
N LEU A 101 29.71 8.35 44.10
CA LEU A 101 29.40 7.81 45.43
C LEU A 101 30.28 8.40 46.54
N GLY A 102 31.38 9.10 46.19
CA GLY A 102 32.33 9.68 47.15
C GLY A 102 32.97 8.66 48.08
N MET A 103 32.97 7.39 47.69
CA MET A 103 33.33 6.24 48.54
C MET A 103 34.84 5.98 48.62
N ILE A 104 35.67 6.63 47.79
CA ILE A 104 37.12 6.41 47.73
C ILE A 104 37.85 7.76 47.62
N LYS A 105 38.82 8.02 48.51
CA LYS A 105 39.65 9.23 48.42
C LYS A 105 40.76 9.04 47.37
N LYS A 106 41.25 10.15 46.82
CA LYS A 106 42.19 10.17 45.68
C LYS A 106 43.49 9.35 45.89
N ASP A 107 43.85 9.07 47.16
CA ASP A 107 45.12 8.45 47.57
C ASP A 107 44.94 7.12 48.35
N GLU A 108 43.77 6.48 48.27
CA GLU A 108 43.48 5.25 49.02
C GLU A 108 43.74 3.98 48.17
N ILE A 109 44.56 3.04 48.69
CA ILE A 109 44.94 1.80 48.00
C ILE A 109 43.94 0.69 48.37
N ILE A 110 43.22 0.15 47.39
CA ILE A 110 42.27 -0.95 47.60
C ILE A 110 43.05 -2.28 47.61
N PHE A 111 43.06 -2.97 48.76
CA PHE A 111 43.57 -4.35 48.84
C PHE A 111 42.45 -5.32 48.47
N ILE A 112 42.65 -6.06 47.37
CA ILE A 112 41.79 -7.18 46.99
C ILE A 112 42.49 -8.45 47.47
N ASP A 113 41.96 -9.08 48.52
CA ASP A 113 42.48 -10.35 49.02
C ASP A 113 42.03 -11.46 48.07
N GLY A 114 42.99 -12.08 47.40
CA GLY A 114 42.74 -13.18 46.46
C GLY A 114 42.60 -14.49 47.23
N HIS A 115 41.36 -14.91 47.47
CA HIS A 115 41.03 -16.28 47.88
C HIS A 115 40.77 -17.18 46.68
#